data_AF-A0AAN8CE76-F1
#
_entry.id   AF-A0AAN8CE76-F1
#
_cell.length_a   1.000
_cell.length_b   1.000
_cell.length_c   1.000
_cell.angle_alpha   90.00
_cell.angle_beta   90.00
_cell.angle_gamma   90.00
#
_symmetry.space_group_name_H-M   'P 1'
#
loop_
_entity.id
_entity.type
_entity.pdbx_description
1 polymer ?
#
loop_
_entity_poly.entity_id
_entity_poly.type
_entity_poly.pdbx_seq_one_letter_code
_entity_poly.pdbx_strand_id
1 'polypeptide(L)'
;MADDQQQPGLKPASGLGSLPALVPGLQGPEANALQFKIKNSICKSVQSKVDSILQDVEKFTDIEKLYLYLKLPSGPSSGNDKSDQSSMSSSRTQQMYAFNWIRNHLEEHPETSLPKQEVYDEYKSYCDNLGYNPLSAADFGKIMKNVFPNMKARRLGMRGKSKYPLI
;
A
#
# COMPACT_ATOMS: atom_id res chain seq x y z
N MET A 1 3.28 14.88 69.23
CA MET A 1 4.53 14.21 68.80
C MET A 1 4.46 13.96 67.30
N ALA A 2 5.58 14.19 66.62
CA ALA A 2 5.96 13.82 65.24
C ALA A 2 5.45 14.69 64.07
N ASP A 3 6.39 15.53 63.64
CA ASP A 3 6.65 16.11 62.31
C ASP A 3 7.18 15.02 61.35
N ASP A 4 6.91 15.10 60.02
CA ASP A 4 7.90 14.99 58.91
C ASP A 4 7.22 14.94 57.50
N GLN A 5 7.28 16.09 56.81
CA GLN A 5 7.77 16.38 55.44
C GLN A 5 7.65 15.40 54.21
N GLN A 6 7.31 16.02 53.05
CA GLN A 6 7.80 15.81 51.65
C GLN A 6 6.91 15.11 50.57
N GLN A 7 6.58 15.89 49.50
CA GLN A 7 6.11 15.51 48.13
C GLN A 7 7.30 15.09 47.21
N PRO A 8 7.19 14.72 45.90
CA PRO A 8 6.06 14.74 44.94
C PRO A 8 5.92 13.47 44.05
N GLY A 9 4.85 13.33 43.24
CA GLY A 9 4.82 12.27 42.23
C GLY A 9 3.57 12.16 41.33
N LEU A 10 3.73 12.65 40.09
CA LEU A 10 3.21 12.08 38.83
C LEU A 10 1.69 12.06 38.57
N LYS A 11 1.28 12.97 37.67
CA LYS A 11 0.04 12.89 36.88
C LYS A 11 0.24 11.88 35.73
N PRO A 12 -0.72 11.00 35.42
CA PRO A 12 -0.64 10.16 34.23
C PRO A 12 -0.89 11.01 32.97
N ALA A 13 0.11 11.06 32.09
CA ALA A 13 0.03 11.68 30.78
C ALA A 13 -0.80 10.79 29.84
N SER A 14 -1.90 11.35 29.33
CA SER A 14 -2.70 10.77 28.25
C SER A 14 -1.82 10.57 27.02
N GLY A 15 -1.72 9.33 26.56
CA GLY A 15 -0.92 8.92 25.41
C GLY A 15 -1.38 9.61 24.13
N LEU A 16 -0.48 10.36 23.51
CA LEU A 16 -0.54 10.69 22.09
C LEU A 16 -0.42 9.39 21.29
N GLY A 17 -1.50 8.99 20.63
CA GLY A 17 -1.46 8.00 19.55
C GLY A 17 -0.66 8.57 18.39
N SER A 18 0.61 8.20 18.32
CA SER A 18 1.49 8.51 17.19
C SER A 18 1.06 7.65 15.99
N LEU A 19 0.59 8.28 14.91
CA LEU A 19 0.39 7.61 13.63
C LEU A 19 1.75 7.19 13.05
N PRO A 20 1.88 6.02 12.41
CA PRO A 20 3.14 5.59 11.81
C PRO A 20 3.49 6.47 10.60
N ALA A 21 4.56 7.24 10.73
CA ALA A 21 5.12 8.09 9.69
C ALA A 21 5.75 7.22 8.59
N LEU A 22 5.15 7.24 7.40
CA LEU A 22 5.60 6.45 6.23
C LEU A 22 6.48 7.27 5.27
N VAL A 23 7.24 8.25 5.77
CA VAL A 23 8.20 9.02 4.94
C VAL A 23 9.55 9.13 5.66
N PRO A 24 10.58 8.37 5.22
CA PRO A 24 11.95 8.57 5.69
C PRO A 24 12.52 9.84 5.03
N GLY A 25 12.72 10.90 5.81
CA GLY A 25 13.56 12.04 5.41
C GLY A 25 12.89 13.41 5.40
N LEU A 26 12.48 13.90 6.57
CA LEU A 26 12.53 15.31 7.00
C LEU A 26 11.75 15.44 8.32
N GLN A 27 12.33 14.93 9.40
CA GLN A 27 11.79 15.13 10.74
C GLN A 27 12.78 15.99 11.51
N GLY A 28 12.54 17.31 11.50
CA GLY A 28 13.43 18.30 12.08
C GLY A 28 12.98 19.75 11.87
N PRO A 29 13.70 20.72 12.45
CA PRO A 29 13.41 22.16 12.39
C PRO A 29 13.23 22.70 10.96
N GLU A 30 13.81 22.02 9.96
CA GLU A 30 13.70 22.36 8.54
C GLU A 30 12.28 22.22 7.98
N ALA A 31 11.54 21.17 8.38
CA ALA A 31 10.14 20.99 7.96
C ALA A 31 9.25 22.09 8.53
N ASN A 32 9.48 22.46 9.80
CA ASN A 32 8.77 23.57 10.46
C ASN A 32 9.12 24.93 9.86
N ALA A 33 10.40 25.16 9.51
CA ALA A 33 10.84 26.39 8.86
C ALA A 33 10.23 26.56 7.46
N LEU A 34 10.13 25.45 6.69
CA LEU A 34 9.50 25.47 5.38
C LEU A 34 7.99 25.74 5.49
N GLN A 35 7.29 25.07 6.40
CA GLN A 35 5.87 25.33 6.69
C GLN A 35 5.64 26.81 7.04
N PHE A 36 6.46 27.38 7.92
CA PHE A 36 6.35 28.78 8.31
C PHE A 36 6.60 29.75 7.14
N LYS A 37 7.61 29.45 6.31
CA LYS A 37 7.90 30.23 5.09
C LYS A 37 6.72 30.22 4.12
N ILE A 38 6.11 29.06 3.87
CA ILE A 38 4.94 28.92 2.99
C ILE A 38 3.72 29.63 3.59
N LYS A 39 3.48 29.47 4.89
CA LYS A 39 2.38 30.17 5.58
C LYS A 39 2.50 31.69 5.40
N ASN A 40 3.69 32.25 5.55
CA ASN A 40 3.91 33.69 5.41
C ASN A 40 3.90 34.19 3.96
N SER A 41 4.06 33.31 2.97
CA SER A 41 4.01 33.71 1.55
C SER A 41 2.59 33.78 0.99
N ILE A 42 1.58 33.27 1.70
CA ILE A 42 0.16 33.35 1.33
C ILE A 42 -0.58 34.45 2.10
N CYS A 43 -1.60 35.06 1.48
CA CYS A 43 -2.30 36.18 2.09
C CYS A 43 -3.12 35.77 3.34
N LYS A 44 -3.31 36.71 4.28
CA LYS A 44 -3.99 36.45 5.57
C LYS A 44 -5.38 35.86 5.41
N SER A 45 -6.13 36.28 4.39
CA SER A 45 -7.47 35.75 4.11
C SER A 45 -7.45 34.25 3.81
N VAL A 46 -6.45 33.77 3.05
CA VAL A 46 -6.29 32.35 2.75
C VAL A 46 -5.85 31.57 3.98
N GLN A 47 -4.91 32.12 4.77
CA GLN A 47 -4.50 31.50 6.04
C GLN A 47 -5.70 31.27 6.97
N SER A 48 -6.53 32.30 7.18
CA SER A 48 -7.72 32.18 8.03
C SER A 48 -8.73 31.15 7.50
N LYS A 49 -8.88 31.03 6.18
CA LYS A 49 -9.73 29.98 5.58
C LYS A 49 -9.18 28.58 5.86
N VAL A 50 -7.87 28.39 5.71
CA VAL A 50 -7.21 27.10 6.00
C VAL A 50 -7.37 26.74 7.48
N ASP A 51 -7.10 27.68 8.38
CA ASP A 51 -7.25 27.46 9.83
C ASP A 51 -8.71 27.11 10.21
N SER A 52 -9.70 27.77 9.58
CA SER A 52 -11.12 27.46 9.78
C SER A 52 -11.49 26.06 9.29
N ILE A 53 -10.99 25.65 8.11
CA ILE A 53 -11.23 24.30 7.57
C ILE A 53 -10.63 23.26 8.50
N LEU A 54 -9.41 23.47 9.00
CA LEU A 54 -8.76 22.54 9.93
C LEU A 54 -9.57 22.39 11.22
N GLN A 55 -10.11 23.48 11.76
CA GLN A 55 -10.95 23.44 12.95
C GLN A 55 -12.25 22.65 12.72
N ASP A 56 -12.83 22.72 11.53
CA ASP A 56 -14.03 21.94 11.21
C ASP A 56 -13.70 20.46 10.99
N VAL A 57 -12.56 20.14 10.37
CA VAL A 57 -12.09 18.76 10.18
C VAL A 57 -11.74 18.10 11.51
N GLU A 58 -11.30 18.85 12.52
CA GLU A 58 -11.04 18.31 13.85
C GLU A 58 -12.30 17.72 14.50
N LYS A 59 -13.47 18.31 14.21
CA LYS A 59 -14.78 17.85 14.70
C LYS A 59 -15.31 16.61 13.99
N PHE A 60 -14.71 16.22 12.85
CA PHE A 60 -15.15 15.05 12.09
C PHE A 60 -14.79 13.76 12.82
N THR A 61 -15.69 12.79 12.73
CA THR A 61 -15.42 11.38 13.08
C THR A 61 -14.41 10.76 12.12
N ASP A 62 -13.82 9.64 12.50
CA ASP A 62 -12.80 8.98 11.66
C ASP A 62 -13.35 8.57 10.28
N ILE A 63 -14.63 8.17 10.20
CA ILE A 63 -15.28 7.83 8.94
C ILE A 63 -15.53 9.06 8.06
N GLU A 64 -15.88 10.20 8.65
CA GLU A 64 -16.04 11.47 7.93
C GLU A 64 -14.70 12.01 7.44
N LYS A 65 -13.64 11.89 8.26
CA LYS A 65 -12.26 12.19 7.84
C LYS A 65 -11.85 11.30 6.67
N LEU A 66 -12.15 10.01 6.72
CA LEU A 66 -11.88 9.09 5.62
C LEU A 66 -12.62 9.50 4.34
N TYR A 67 -13.90 9.87 4.45
CA TYR A 67 -14.67 10.35 3.31
C TYR A 67 -14.09 11.65 2.71
N LEU A 68 -13.65 12.60 3.56
CA LEU A 68 -12.97 13.81 3.12
C LEU A 68 -11.69 13.49 2.35
N TYR A 69 -10.85 12.58 2.85
CA TYR A 69 -9.62 12.16 2.16
C TYR A 69 -9.88 11.62 0.74
N LEU A 70 -10.97 10.87 0.56
CA LEU A 70 -11.37 10.36 -0.75
C LEU A 70 -11.87 11.47 -1.69
N LYS A 71 -12.40 12.57 -1.16
CA LYS A 71 -12.98 13.66 -1.95
C LYS A 71 -11.99 14.77 -2.31
N LEU A 72 -10.94 14.95 -1.51
CA LEU A 72 -9.91 15.95 -1.80
C LEU A 72 -9.23 15.65 -3.15
N PRO A 73 -9.04 16.66 -4.01
CA PRO A 73 -8.32 16.48 -5.26
C PRO A 73 -6.88 16.12 -4.93
N SER A 74 -6.58 14.82 -4.98
CA SER A 74 -5.20 14.36 -5.08
C SER A 74 -4.65 14.95 -6.37
N GLY A 75 -3.63 15.80 -6.28
CA GLY A 75 -3.07 16.54 -7.41
C GLY A 75 -2.75 15.63 -8.61
N PRO A 76 -2.48 16.19 -9.80
CA PRO A 76 -2.22 15.40 -11.00
C PRO A 76 -1.13 14.38 -10.66
N SER A 77 -1.52 13.11 -10.61
CA SER A 77 -0.58 12.01 -10.44
C SER A 77 0.47 12.21 -11.53
N SER A 78 1.72 12.48 -11.15
CA SER A 78 2.80 12.74 -12.08
C SER A 78 2.91 11.54 -13.01
N GLY A 79 2.33 11.69 -14.20
CA GLY A 79 2.07 10.63 -15.14
C GLY A 79 2.33 11.18 -16.53
N ASN A 80 3.62 11.18 -16.90
CA ASN A 80 3.97 11.03 -18.30
C ASN A 80 3.53 9.62 -18.71
N ASP A 81 2.36 9.53 -19.36
CA ASP A 81 2.23 9.09 -20.75
C ASP A 81 0.74 8.82 -21.05
N LYS A 82 0.35 9.22 -22.26
CA LYS A 82 -1.02 9.21 -22.75
C LYS A 82 -1.48 7.79 -23.07
N SER A 83 -2.35 7.22 -22.24
CA SER A 83 -3.49 6.34 -22.61
C SER A 83 -4.16 5.74 -21.36
N ASP A 84 -5.47 5.94 -21.23
CA ASP A 84 -6.37 5.26 -20.29
C ASP A 84 -6.16 5.46 -18.77
N GLN A 85 -6.66 6.59 -18.24
CA GLN A 85 -6.62 6.91 -16.81
C GLN A 85 -7.69 6.21 -15.94
N SER A 86 -8.69 5.54 -16.52
CA SER A 86 -9.65 4.73 -15.73
C SER A 86 -9.10 3.35 -15.35
N SER A 87 -8.16 2.80 -16.14
CA SER A 87 -7.58 1.46 -15.96
C SER A 87 -6.32 1.41 -15.09
N MET A 88 -5.67 2.55 -14.84
CA MET A 88 -4.40 2.60 -14.08
C MET A 88 -4.60 2.42 -12.57
N SER A 89 -5.74 2.85 -12.02
CA SER A 89 -6.09 2.60 -10.62
C SER A 89 -6.47 1.14 -10.40
N SER A 90 -7.30 0.58 -11.30
CA SER A 90 -7.65 -0.85 -11.26
C SER A 90 -6.43 -1.75 -11.48
N SER A 91 -5.50 -1.39 -12.36
CA SER A 91 -4.28 -2.17 -12.59
C SER A 91 -3.39 -2.21 -11.35
N ARG A 92 -3.21 -1.08 -10.64
CA ARG A 92 -2.44 -1.07 -9.37
C ARG A 92 -3.12 -1.93 -8.30
N THR A 93 -4.44 -1.84 -8.19
CA THR A 93 -5.22 -2.65 -7.24
C THR A 93 -5.14 -4.15 -7.58
N GLN A 94 -5.24 -4.52 -8.86
CA GLN A 94 -5.07 -5.90 -9.32
C GLN A 94 -3.66 -6.44 -9.04
N GLN A 95 -2.62 -5.61 -9.24
CA GLN A 95 -1.25 -5.94 -8.87
C GLN A 95 -1.11 -6.18 -7.36
N MET A 96 -1.77 -5.39 -6.53
CA MET A 96 -1.79 -5.60 -5.08
C MET A 96 -2.50 -6.90 -4.69
N TYR A 97 -3.63 -7.24 -5.32
CA TYR A 97 -4.30 -8.52 -5.05
C TYR A 97 -3.44 -9.72 -5.45
N ALA A 98 -2.81 -9.67 -6.62
CA ALA A 98 -1.89 -10.72 -7.05
C ALA A 98 -0.69 -10.84 -6.10
N PHE A 99 -0.09 -9.72 -5.68
CA PHE A 99 1.03 -9.72 -4.74
C PHE A 99 0.66 -10.36 -3.39
N ASN A 100 -0.48 -9.99 -2.82
CA ASN A 100 -0.96 -10.56 -1.57
C ASN A 100 -1.29 -12.05 -1.71
N TRP A 101 -1.94 -12.45 -2.80
CA TRP A 101 -2.25 -13.85 -3.06
C TRP A 101 -0.97 -14.70 -3.12
N ILE A 102 0.03 -14.26 -3.90
CA ILE A 102 1.32 -14.94 -4.06
C ILE A 102 2.02 -15.10 -2.70
N ARG A 103 2.08 -14.05 -1.88
CA ARG A 103 2.74 -14.13 -0.55
C ARG A 103 2.01 -15.05 0.43
N ASN A 104 0.70 -15.19 0.31
CA ASN A 104 -0.10 -15.97 1.26
C ASN A 104 -0.23 -17.44 0.86
N HIS A 105 -0.20 -17.75 -0.45
CA HIS A 105 -0.46 -19.10 -0.96
C HIS A 105 0.80 -19.83 -1.44
N LEU A 106 1.90 -19.11 -1.68
CA LEU A 106 3.14 -19.71 -2.17
C LEU A 106 4.27 -19.52 -1.15
N GLU A 107 5.07 -20.58 -0.98
CA GLU A 107 6.27 -20.58 -0.14
C GLU A 107 7.48 -21.01 -0.97
N GLU A 108 8.64 -20.39 -0.71
CA GLU A 108 9.88 -20.73 -1.40
C GLU A 108 10.52 -21.97 -0.77
N HIS A 109 10.54 -23.09 -1.51
CA HIS A 109 11.27 -24.29 -1.13
C HIS A 109 12.29 -24.68 -2.22
N PRO A 110 13.56 -24.91 -1.87
CA PRO A 110 14.62 -25.23 -2.85
C PRO A 110 14.43 -26.58 -3.55
N GLU A 111 13.74 -27.52 -2.90
CA GLU A 111 13.53 -28.88 -3.38
C GLU A 111 12.21 -29.05 -4.17
N THR A 112 11.32 -28.05 -4.14
CA THR A 112 9.99 -28.13 -4.77
C THR A 112 9.91 -27.20 -5.96
N SER A 113 9.32 -27.68 -7.05
CA SER A 113 9.01 -26.86 -8.22
C SER A 113 7.55 -27.06 -8.60
N LEU A 114 6.83 -25.94 -8.79
CA LEU A 114 5.42 -25.93 -9.16
C LEU A 114 5.24 -25.64 -10.66
N PRO A 115 4.26 -26.26 -11.34
CA PRO A 115 3.91 -25.90 -12.71
C PRO A 115 3.35 -24.48 -12.79
N LYS A 116 3.96 -23.62 -13.63
CA LYS A 116 3.54 -22.20 -13.77
C LYS A 116 2.04 -22.06 -14.10
N GLN A 117 1.50 -22.98 -14.91
CA GLN A 117 0.11 -22.94 -15.32
C GLN A 117 -0.84 -23.21 -14.15
N GLU A 118 -0.57 -24.24 -13.34
CA GLU A 118 -1.40 -24.61 -12.19
C GLU A 118 -1.50 -23.46 -11.17
N VAL A 119 -0.37 -22.80 -10.90
CA VAL A 119 -0.33 -21.65 -9.98
C VAL A 119 -1.16 -20.48 -10.51
N TYR A 120 -1.11 -20.22 -11.82
CA TYR A 120 -1.92 -19.16 -12.43
C TYR A 120 -3.41 -19.52 -12.45
N ASP A 121 -3.75 -20.78 -12.71
CA ASP A 121 -5.14 -21.25 -12.71
C ASP A 121 -5.77 -21.14 -11.30
N GLU A 122 -5.00 -21.41 -10.24
CA GLU A 122 -5.43 -21.22 -8.85
C GLU A 122 -5.67 -19.74 -8.51
N TYR A 123 -4.74 -18.85 -8.90
CA TYR A 123 -4.91 -17.40 -8.77
C TYR A 123 -6.15 -16.92 -9.53
N LYS A 124 -6.38 -17.45 -10.75
CA LYS A 124 -7.55 -17.09 -11.54
C LYS A 124 -8.85 -17.50 -10.84
N SER A 125 -8.91 -18.72 -10.29
CA SER A 125 -10.06 -19.18 -9.50
C SER A 125 -10.31 -18.30 -8.29
N TYR A 126 -9.24 -17.85 -7.62
CA TYR A 126 -9.34 -16.92 -6.49
C TYR A 126 -9.94 -15.56 -6.92
N CYS A 127 -9.52 -15.03 -8.07
CA CYS A 127 -10.10 -13.81 -8.64
C CYS A 127 -11.59 -14.00 -8.99
N ASP A 128 -11.95 -15.11 -9.64
CA ASP A 128 -13.32 -15.40 -10.02
C ASP A 128 -14.24 -15.50 -8.79
N ASN A 129 -13.78 -16.14 -7.70
CA ASN A 129 -14.51 -16.25 -6.43
C ASN A 129 -14.79 -14.89 -5.74
N LEU A 130 -13.93 -13.90 -5.96
CA LEU A 130 -14.04 -12.56 -5.37
C LEU A 130 -14.66 -11.53 -6.33
N GLY A 131 -14.97 -11.93 -7.56
CA GLY A 131 -15.46 -11.02 -8.61
C GLY A 131 -14.40 -10.03 -9.11
N TYR A 132 -13.12 -10.37 -8.96
CA TYR A 132 -12.00 -9.54 -9.44
C TYR A 132 -11.57 -9.97 -10.84
N ASN A 133 -11.12 -9.00 -11.64
CA ASN A 133 -10.50 -9.29 -12.92
C ASN A 133 -9.06 -9.78 -12.68
N PRO A 134 -8.70 -11.02 -13.10
CA PRO A 134 -7.35 -11.53 -12.95
C PRO A 134 -6.37 -10.78 -13.86
N LEU A 135 -5.12 -10.66 -13.42
CA LEU A 135 -4.03 -10.15 -14.25
C LEU A 135 -3.72 -11.09 -15.42
N SER A 136 -3.08 -10.55 -16.46
CA SER A 136 -2.50 -11.37 -17.52
C SER A 136 -1.44 -12.33 -16.95
N ALA A 137 -1.27 -13.50 -17.57
CA ALA A 137 -0.25 -14.47 -17.14
C ALA A 137 1.19 -13.91 -17.22
N ALA A 138 1.41 -12.88 -18.05
CA ALA A 138 2.68 -12.17 -18.15
C ALA A 138 2.91 -11.27 -16.92
N ASP A 139 1.92 -10.45 -16.57
CA ASP A 139 2.00 -9.53 -15.43
C ASP A 139 2.07 -10.28 -14.10
N PHE A 140 1.27 -11.33 -13.96
CA PHE A 140 1.33 -12.22 -12.80
C PHE A 140 2.73 -12.82 -12.63
N GLY A 141 3.34 -13.30 -13.72
CA GLY A 141 4.71 -13.81 -13.71
C GLY A 141 5.74 -12.75 -13.30
N LYS A 142 5.52 -11.49 -13.65
CA LYS A 142 6.38 -10.36 -13.26
C LYS A 142 6.29 -10.11 -11.75
N ILE A 143 5.08 -10.14 -11.17
CA ILE A 143 4.88 -10.00 -9.72
C ILE A 143 5.50 -11.18 -8.98
N MET A 144 5.33 -12.40 -9.48
CA MET A 144 5.93 -13.59 -8.88
C MET A 144 7.45 -13.51 -8.82
N LYS A 145 8.10 -12.98 -9.87
CA LYS A 145 9.55 -12.71 -9.88
C LYS A 145 9.97 -11.60 -8.90
N ASN A 146 9.10 -10.62 -8.65
CA ASN A 146 9.36 -9.60 -7.64
C ASN A 146 9.22 -10.16 -6.21
N VAL A 147 8.26 -11.04 -5.97
CA VAL A 147 8.05 -11.67 -4.65
C VAL A 147 9.13 -12.70 -4.34
N PHE A 148 9.50 -13.53 -5.33
CA PHE A 148 10.52 -14.57 -5.20
C PHE A 148 11.67 -14.33 -6.21
N PRO A 149 12.57 -13.38 -5.92
CA PRO A 149 13.68 -13.06 -6.84
C PRO A 149 14.66 -14.22 -7.02
N ASN A 150 14.79 -15.08 -6.01
CA ASN A 150 15.68 -16.25 -6.02
C ASN A 150 15.08 -17.47 -6.73
N MET A 151 13.77 -17.45 -7.04
CA MET A 151 13.09 -18.54 -7.73
C MET A 151 13.67 -18.77 -9.12
N LYS A 152 14.11 -20.00 -9.40
CA LYS A 152 14.70 -20.42 -10.68
C LYS A 152 13.68 -21.15 -11.55
N ALA A 153 13.67 -20.86 -12.84
CA ALA A 153 12.88 -21.63 -13.80
C ALA A 153 13.55 -23.01 -13.98
N ARG A 154 12.78 -24.08 -13.76
CA ARG A 154 13.19 -25.46 -14.03
C ARG A 154 12.24 -26.05 -15.07
N ARG A 155 12.80 -26.69 -16.12
CA ARG A 155 11.97 -27.42 -17.09
C ARG A 155 11.44 -28.68 -16.40
N LEU A 156 10.18 -28.65 -16.00
CA LEU A 156 9.43 -29.84 -15.65
C LEU A 156 9.12 -30.59 -16.95
N GLY A 157 9.96 -31.57 -17.29
CA GLY A 157 9.78 -32.36 -18.49
C GLY A 157 8.67 -33.39 -18.32
N MET A 158 7.67 -33.39 -19.20
CA MET A 158 6.86 -34.59 -19.42
C MET A 158 7.74 -35.64 -20.10
N ARG A 159 8.03 -36.74 -19.40
CA ARG A 159 8.56 -37.94 -20.05
C ARG A 159 7.46 -38.54 -20.93
N GLY A 160 7.48 -38.20 -22.22
CA GLY A 160 6.88 -38.97 -23.33
C GLY A 160 5.36 -39.14 -23.30
N LYS A 161 4.63 -38.19 -23.89
CA LYS A 161 3.31 -38.44 -24.50
C LYS A 161 3.33 -38.10 -25.99
N SER A 162 4.44 -38.41 -26.66
CA SER A 162 4.52 -38.33 -28.12
C SER A 162 3.66 -39.45 -28.69
N LYS A 163 2.45 -39.11 -29.12
CA LYS A 163 1.64 -39.94 -30.01
C LYS A 163 2.40 -40.07 -31.34
N TYR A 164 3.15 -41.16 -31.49
CA TYR A 164 3.46 -41.69 -32.81
C TYR A 164 2.62 -42.96 -32.95
N PRO A 165 1.71 -43.05 -33.94
CA PRO A 165 1.17 -44.34 -34.34
C PRO A 165 2.35 -45.18 -34.85
N LEU A 166 2.60 -46.30 -34.19
CA LEU A 166 3.41 -47.36 -34.78
C LEU A 166 2.72 -47.79 -36.07
N ILE A 167 3.45 -47.65 -37.18
CA ILE A 167 3.13 -48.23 -38.48
C ILE A 167 3.48 -49.71 -38.44
#